data_AF-A0A1Q7XCV0-F1
#
_entry.id   AF-A0A1Q7XCV0-F1
#
_cell.length_a   1.000
_cell.length_b   1.000
_cell.length_c   1.000
_cell.angle_alpha   90.00
_cell.angle_beta   90.00
_cell.angle_gamma   90.00
#
_symmetry.space_group_name_H-M   'P 1'
#
loop_
_entity.id
_entity.type
_entity.pdbx_description
1 polymer ?
#
loop_
_entity_poly.entity_id
_entity_poly.type
_entity_poly.pdbx_seq_one_letter_code
_entity_poly.pdbx_strand_id
1 'polypeptide(L)' 'MLADRVKEIARIHFKNNFVPFTINSTILENQTWLVKGFVTLFGKESGRTLRIDSKTGNIIKVESY' A
#
# COMPACT_ATOMS: atom_id res chain seq x y z
N MET A 1 2.06 5.92 -15.91
CA MET A 1 1.05 6.92 -15.51
C MET A 1 0.10 6.42 -14.41
N LEU A 2 -0.70 5.35 -14.57
CA LEU A 2 -1.58 4.88 -13.47
C LEU A 2 -0.85 4.12 -12.35
N ALA A 3 0.12 3.26 -12.70
CA ALA A 3 0.89 2.50 -11.71
C ALA A 3 1.77 3.40 -10.83
N ASP A 4 2.34 4.47 -11.38
CA ASP A 4 3.15 5.45 -10.64
C ASP A 4 2.32 6.20 -9.61
N ARG A 5 1.11 6.63 -10.00
CA ARG A 5 0.14 7.28 -9.10
C ARG A 5 -0.23 6.39 -7.92
N VAL A 6 -0.46 5.10 -8.16
CA VAL A 6 -0.82 4.12 -7.11
C VAL A 6 0.33 3.92 -6.13
N LYS A 7 1.57 3.79 -6.64
CA LYS A 7 2.76 3.71 -5.79
C LYS A 7 2.93 4.95 -4.93
N GLU A 8 2.63 6.13 -5.48
CA GLU A 8 2.68 7.38 -4.73
C GLU A 8 1.62 7.48 -3.65
N ILE A 9 0.37 7.11 -3.95
CA ILE A 9 -0.72 7.03 -2.96
C ILE A 9 -0.34 6.08 -1.81
N ALA A 10 0.16 4.88 -2.14
CA ALA A 10 0.59 3.92 -1.13
C ALA A 10 1.78 4.44 -0.31
N ARG A 11 2.76 5.08 -0.96
CA ARG A 11 3.91 5.70 -0.28
C ARG A 11 3.47 6.77 0.71
N ILE A 12 2.56 7.65 0.33
CA ILE A 12 2.02 8.70 1.21
C ILE A 12 1.27 8.06 2.38
N HIS A 13 0.42 7.08 2.11
CA HIS A 13 -0.33 6.38 3.16
C HIS A 13 0.62 5.71 4.17
N PHE A 14 1.61 4.96 3.70
CA PHE A 14 2.58 4.33 4.59
C PHE A 14 3.37 5.37 5.37
N LYS A 15 3.93 6.40 4.71
CA LYS A 15 4.69 7.45 5.40
C LYS A 15 3.92 8.15 6.53
N ASN A 16 2.61 8.35 6.35
CA ASN A 16 1.79 9.04 7.35
C ASN A 16 1.38 8.16 8.53
N ASN A 17 1.35 6.84 8.36
CA ASN A 17 0.83 5.91 9.37
C ASN A 17 1.90 4.99 9.97
N PHE A 18 2.99 4.76 9.23
CA PHE A 18 3.95 3.70 9.48
C PHE A 18 5.35 4.13 9.05
N VAL A 19 6.24 4.41 10.00
CA VAL A 19 7.65 4.70 9.72
C VAL A 19 8.51 3.88 10.69
N PRO A 20 9.51 3.14 10.20
CA PRO A 20 9.89 2.91 8.79
C PRO A 20 8.92 2.00 8.01
N PHE A 21 8.97 2.10 6.68
CA PHE A 21 8.22 1.23 5.76
C PHE A 21 8.98 0.95 4.46
N THR A 22 8.63 -0.16 3.82
CA THR A 22 9.15 -0.58 2.50
C THR A 22 7.99 -1.11 1.65
N ILE A 23 7.89 -0.69 0.39
CA ILE A 23 6.93 -1.25 -0.57
C ILE A 23 7.63 -2.36 -1.37
N ASN A 24 7.09 -3.57 -1.33
CA ASN A 24 7.70 -4.76 -1.94
C ASN A 24 7.07 -5.12 -3.27
N SER A 25 5.75 -4.97 -3.40
CA SER A 25 5.02 -5.38 -4.60
C SER A 25 3.81 -4.51 -4.86
N THR A 26 3.43 -4.39 -6.12
CA THR A 26 2.25 -3.66 -6.59
C THR A 26 1.68 -4.42 -7.77
N ILE A 27 0.50 -5.00 -7.61
CA ILE A 27 -0.16 -5.86 -8.61
C ILE A 27 -1.56 -5.30 -8.85
N LEU A 28 -2.03 -5.32 -10.10
CA LEU A 28 -3.42 -4.97 -10.45
C LEU A 28 -4.23 -6.25 -10.63
N GLU A 29 -5.25 -6.45 -9.81
CA GLU A 29 -6.19 -7.57 -9.92
C GLU A 29 -7.63 -7.06 -9.85
N ASN A 30 -8.48 -7.44 -10.80
CA ASN A 30 -9.90 -7.08 -10.81
C ASN A 30 -10.19 -5.59 -10.56
N GLN A 31 -9.49 -4.69 -11.28
CA GLN A 31 -9.60 -3.23 -11.14
C GLN A 31 -9.21 -2.70 -9.73
N THR A 32 -8.52 -3.52 -8.95
CA THR A 32 -7.99 -3.15 -7.64
C THR A 32 -6.49 -3.34 -7.63
N TRP A 33 -5.76 -2.29 -7.29
CA TRP A 33 -4.34 -2.38 -7.01
C TRP A 33 -4.11 -2.94 -5.61
N LEU A 34 -3.29 -3.97 -5.53
CA LEU A 34 -2.80 -4.60 -4.33
C LEU A 34 -1.35 -4.17 -4.12
N VAL A 35 -1.14 -3.30 -3.14
CA VAL A 35 0.20 -2.82 -2.77
C VAL A 35 0.62 -3.49 -1.48
N LYS A 36 1.65 -4.33 -1.55
CA LYS A 36 2.23 -5.01 -0.39
C LYS A 36 3.45 -4.25 0.10
N GLY A 37 3.51 -4.01 1.40
CA GLY A 37 4.67 -3.42 2.04
C GLY A 37 4.89 -3.96 3.44
N PHE A 38 6.13 -3.91 3.90
CA PHE A 38 6.49 -4.14 5.29
C PHE A 38 6.55 -2.82 6.03
N VAL A 39 6.02 -2.82 7.24
CA VAL A 39 6.03 -1.68 8.15
C VAL A 39 6.57 -2.09 9.50
N THR A 40 7.21 -1.17 10.22
CA THR A 40 7.60 -1.41 11.61
C THR A 40 6.59 -0.77 12.56
N LEU A 41 6.00 -1.59 13.43
CA LEU A 41 5.07 -1.19 14.48
C LEU A 41 5.64 -1.62 15.83
N PHE A 42 5.90 -0.66 16.73
CA PHE A 42 6.45 -0.93 18.06
C PHE A 42 7.72 -1.81 18.04
N GLY A 43 8.60 -1.57 17.05
CA GLY A 43 9.84 -2.33 16.88
C GLY A 43 9.68 -3.71 16.25
N LYS A 44 8.47 -4.10 15.83
CA LYS A 44 8.22 -5.37 15.11
C LYS A 44 7.85 -5.10 13.66
N GLU A 45 8.42 -5.88 12.74
CA GLU A 45 8.02 -5.85 11.34
C GLU A 45 6.66 -6.54 11.16
N SER A 46 5.80 -5.95 10.34
CA SER A 46 4.48 -6.46 10.00
C SER A 46 4.19 -6.25 8.52
N GLY A 47 3.65 -7.27 7.86
CA GLY A 47 3.19 -7.19 6.48
C GLY A 47 1.87 -6.43 6.38
N ARG A 48 1.74 -5.55 5.39
CA ARG A 48 0.51 -4.82 5.09
C ARG A 48 0.17 -4.89 3.61
N THR A 49 -1.11 -5.08 3.32
CA THR A 49 -1.66 -5.00 1.97
C THR A 49 -2.66 -3.85 1.89
N LEU A 50 -2.39 -2.90 1.01
CA LEU A 50 -3.30 -1.82 0.61
C LEU A 50 -4.07 -2.25 -0.63
N ARG A 51 -5.39 -2.14 -0.58
CA ARG A 51 -6.29 -2.30 -1.73
C ARG A 51 -6.71 -0.92 -2.20
N ILE A 52 -6.36 -0.57 -3.43
CA ILE A 52 -6.61 0.77 -4.01
C ILE A 52 -7.44 0.61 -5.28
N ASP A 53 -8.56 1.31 -5.38
CA ASP A 53 -9.40 1.30 -6.57
C ASP A 53 -8.63 1.88 -7.78
N SER A 54 -8.58 1.15 -8.89
CA SER A 54 -7.75 1.55 -10.03
C SER A 54 -8.28 2.73 -10.83
N LYS A 55 -9.57 3.08 -10.68
CA LYS A 55 -10.20 4.19 -11.40
C LYS A 55 -10.08 5.50 -10.63
N THR A 56 -10.36 5.44 -9.33
CA THR A 56 -10.43 6.61 -8.45
C THR A 56 -9.13 6.87 -7.70
N GLY A 57 -8.32 5.83 -7.46
CA GLY A 57 -7.15 5.92 -6.58
C GLY A 57 -7.50 5.90 -5.10
N ASN A 58 -8.75 5.62 -4.74
CA ASN A 58 -9.18 5.56 -3.35
C ASN A 58 -8.68 4.28 -2.69
N ILE A 59 -8.21 4.38 -1.45
CA ILE A 59 -7.87 3.22 -0.63
C ILE A 59 -9.18 2.57 -0.17
N ILE A 60 -9.45 1.36 -0.63
CA ILE A 60 -10.63 0.57 -0.30
C ILE A 60 -10.44 -0.12 1.04
N LYS A 61 -9.25 -0.70 1.27
CA LYS A 61 -8.96 -1.51 2.46
C LYS A 61 -7.48 -1.54 2.79
N VAL A 62 -7.17 -1.73 4.07
CA VAL A 62 -5.82 -2.01 4.58
C VAL A 62 -5.89 -3.27 5.44
N GLU A 63 -5.06 -4.26 5.15
CA GLU A 63 -5.03 -5.55 5.86
C GLU A 63 -3.59 -5.88 6.30
N SER A 64 -3.44 -6.53 7.44
CA SER A 64 -2.17 -7.13 7.88
C SER A 64 -2.09 -8.60 7.46
N TYR A 65 -0.87 -9.10 7.25
CA TYR A 65 -0.55 -10.51 7.03
C TYR A 65 0.72 -10.92 7.76
#